data_AF-A0A951KYV9-F1
#
_entry.id   AF-A0A951KYV9-F1
#
_cell.length_a   1.000
_cell.length_b   1.000
_cell.length_c   1.000
_cell.angle_alpha   90.00
_cell.angle_beta   90.00
_cell.angle_gamma   90.00
#
_symmetry.space_group_name_H-M   'P 1'
#
loop_
_entity.id
_entity.type
_entity.pdbx_description
1 polymer ?
#
loop_
_entity_poly.entity_id
_entity_poly.type
_entity_poly.pdbx_seq_one_letter_code
_entity_poly.pdbx_strand_id
1 'polypeptide(L)'
;MELEDFLAELHRLLEEVAYQGEGLLPAYLLPLLREAWPEVEVSFTELERAVASGEHEQELSSRGLRGAQFRLKAEGFRRHLLLFRRHREPRWLKKLLKWADVILGSLVAIIPGGDAAKEFKEAVEAGAEDMDDGSAGETDAVPAE
;
A
#
# COMPACT_ATOMS: atom_id res chain seq x y z
N MET A 1 -14.35 -1.63 10.09
CA MET A 1 -13.21 -2.10 9.30
C MET A 1 -12.47 -3.01 10.24
N GLU A 2 -12.54 -4.29 9.93
CA GLU A 2 -11.71 -5.33 10.53
C GLU A 2 -10.36 -5.42 9.77
N LEU A 3 -9.45 -6.28 10.21
CA LEU A 3 -8.11 -6.39 9.58
C LEU A 3 -8.20 -6.96 8.17
N GLU A 4 -9.11 -7.89 7.99
CA GLU A 4 -9.44 -8.54 6.72
C GLU A 4 -9.96 -7.50 5.72
N ASP A 5 -10.84 -6.60 6.16
CA ASP A 5 -11.32 -5.48 5.35
C ASP A 5 -10.15 -4.55 4.95
N PHE A 6 -9.25 -4.25 5.88
CA PHE A 6 -8.08 -3.42 5.61
C PHE A 6 -7.18 -4.05 4.55
N LEU A 7 -6.87 -5.35 4.66
CA LEU A 7 -6.04 -6.05 3.69
C LEU A 7 -6.69 -6.05 2.31
N ALA A 8 -7.97 -6.38 2.22
CA ALA A 8 -8.69 -6.38 0.95
C ALA A 8 -8.80 -4.98 0.30
N GLU A 9 -8.90 -3.92 1.10
CA GLU A 9 -8.87 -2.53 0.59
C GLU A 9 -7.46 -2.12 0.13
N LEU A 10 -6.43 -2.49 0.89
CA LEU A 10 -5.04 -2.21 0.53
C LEU A 10 -4.64 -2.96 -0.74
N HIS A 11 -4.98 -4.24 -0.84
CA HIS A 11 -4.75 -5.09 -2.00
C HIS A 11 -5.35 -4.43 -3.25
N ARG A 12 -6.65 -4.11 -3.23
CA ARG A 12 -7.33 -3.43 -4.35
C ARG A 12 -6.73 -2.07 -4.68
N LEU A 13 -6.32 -1.31 -3.67
CA LEU A 13 -5.66 -0.01 -3.88
C LEU A 13 -4.34 -0.17 -4.63
N LEU A 14 -3.50 -1.11 -4.23
CA LEU A 14 -2.18 -1.32 -4.84
C LEU A 14 -2.30 -1.88 -6.25
N GLU A 15 -3.23 -2.83 -6.47
CA GLU A 15 -3.57 -3.33 -7.80
C GLU A 15 -3.97 -2.17 -8.72
N GLU A 16 -4.91 -1.36 -8.26
CA GLU A 16 -5.41 -0.22 -9.02
C GLU A 16 -4.33 0.80 -9.32
N VAL A 17 -3.42 1.07 -8.39
CA VAL A 17 -2.30 1.99 -8.64
C VAL A 17 -1.30 1.38 -9.63
N ALA A 18 -1.06 0.07 -9.59
CA ALA A 18 -0.22 -0.59 -10.58
C ALA A 18 -0.81 -0.49 -12.00
N TYR A 19 -2.11 -0.72 -12.15
CA TYR A 19 -2.75 -0.75 -13.47
C TYR A 19 -3.28 0.60 -13.96
N GLN A 20 -3.67 1.50 -13.05
CA GLN A 20 -4.37 2.78 -13.34
C GLN A 20 -3.70 3.96 -12.62
N GLY A 21 -2.41 3.86 -12.33
CA GLY A 21 -1.65 4.89 -11.61
C GLY A 21 -1.21 6.08 -12.47
N GLU A 22 -1.73 6.26 -13.69
CA GLU A 22 -1.37 7.41 -14.53
C GLU A 22 -1.68 8.73 -13.79
N GLY A 23 -0.69 9.62 -13.70
CA GLY A 23 -0.79 10.89 -12.97
C GLY A 23 -0.67 10.76 -11.44
N LEU A 24 -0.59 9.54 -10.90
CA LEU A 24 -0.29 9.27 -9.49
C LEU A 24 1.18 8.92 -9.28
N LEU A 25 1.80 8.29 -10.27
CA LEU A 25 3.18 7.82 -10.26
C LEU A 25 3.93 8.26 -11.53
N PRO A 26 5.26 8.26 -11.51
CA PRO A 26 6.06 8.50 -12.70
C PRO A 26 5.79 7.44 -13.78
N ALA A 27 5.76 7.87 -15.04
CA ALA A 27 5.42 6.98 -16.16
C ALA A 27 6.38 5.79 -16.29
N TYR A 28 7.66 5.97 -15.92
CA TYR A 28 8.67 4.91 -15.95
C TYR A 28 8.42 3.81 -14.93
N LEU A 29 7.73 4.10 -13.83
CA LEU A 29 7.53 3.17 -12.71
C LEU A 29 6.34 2.22 -12.96
N LEU A 30 5.30 2.67 -13.65
CA LEU A 30 4.08 1.89 -13.88
C LEU A 30 4.33 0.53 -14.56
N PRO A 31 5.16 0.41 -15.62
CA PRO A 31 5.46 -0.89 -16.22
C PRO A 31 6.13 -1.86 -15.22
N LEU A 32 7.04 -1.35 -14.38
CA LEU A 32 7.75 -2.15 -13.37
C LEU A 32 6.80 -2.66 -12.29
N LEU A 33 5.88 -1.80 -11.82
CA LEU A 33 4.86 -2.21 -10.85
C LEU A 33 3.91 -3.26 -11.43
N ARG A 34 3.50 -3.11 -12.69
CA ARG A 34 2.65 -4.10 -13.39
C ARG A 34 3.35 -5.44 -13.57
N GLU A 35 4.65 -5.42 -13.83
CA GLU A 35 5.48 -6.63 -13.95
C GLU A 35 5.63 -7.35 -12.60
N ALA A 36 5.86 -6.60 -11.52
CA ALA A 36 6.02 -7.16 -10.17
C ALA A 36 4.70 -7.60 -9.52
N TRP A 37 3.55 -7.06 -9.97
CA TRP A 37 2.26 -7.27 -9.32
C TRP A 37 1.87 -8.75 -9.13
N PRO A 38 2.00 -9.66 -10.11
CA PRO A 38 1.61 -11.06 -9.94
C PRO A 38 2.36 -11.78 -8.81
N GLU A 39 3.63 -11.42 -8.56
CA GLU A 39 4.41 -11.99 -7.44
C GLU A 39 3.89 -11.49 -6.10
N VAL A 40 3.58 -10.19 -6.02
CA VAL A 40 3.05 -9.53 -4.82
C VAL A 40 1.62 -9.96 -4.52
N GLU A 41 0.78 -10.18 -5.52
CA GLU A 41 -0.60 -10.67 -5.40
C GLU A 41 -0.64 -12.04 -4.72
N VAL A 42 0.30 -12.93 -5.05
CA VAL A 42 0.43 -14.25 -4.41
C VAL A 42 0.72 -14.07 -2.91
N SER A 43 1.68 -13.22 -2.56
CA SER A 43 1.99 -12.92 -1.15
C SER A 43 0.82 -12.25 -0.41
N PHE A 44 0.07 -11.36 -1.06
CA PHE A 44 -1.16 -10.78 -0.48
C PHE A 44 -2.21 -11.85 -0.20
N THR A 45 -2.43 -12.77 -1.15
CA THR A 45 -3.39 -13.86 -0.98
C THR A 45 -2.99 -14.78 0.17
N GLU A 46 -1.71 -15.08 0.33
CA GLU A 46 -1.19 -15.87 1.44
C GLU A 46 -1.36 -15.13 2.78
N LEU A 47 -1.07 -13.83 2.81
CA LEU A 47 -1.24 -12.98 3.98
C LEU A 47 -2.72 -12.90 4.42
N GLU A 48 -3.64 -12.71 3.48
CA GLU A 48 -5.08 -12.71 3.72
C GLU A 48 -5.56 -14.05 4.29
N ARG A 49 -5.09 -15.17 3.73
CA ARG A 49 -5.40 -16.52 4.23
C ARG A 49 -4.86 -16.74 5.64
N ALA A 50 -3.63 -16.32 5.91
CA ALA A 50 -3.01 -16.46 7.23
C ALA A 50 -3.78 -15.66 8.29
N VAL A 51 -4.22 -14.43 7.98
CA VAL A 51 -5.10 -13.65 8.87
C VAL A 51 -6.45 -14.36 9.07
N ALA A 52 -7.08 -14.80 7.99
CA ALA A 52 -8.40 -15.45 8.05
C ALA A 52 -8.39 -16.81 8.76
N SER A 53 -7.25 -17.51 8.78
CA SER A 53 -7.11 -18.80 9.46
C SER A 53 -7.32 -18.72 10.98
N GLY A 54 -7.07 -17.56 11.58
CA GLY A 54 -7.08 -17.36 13.03
C GLY A 54 -5.86 -17.94 13.77
N GLU A 55 -4.88 -18.53 13.07
CA GLU A 55 -3.70 -19.15 13.69
C GLU A 55 -2.87 -18.16 14.51
N HIS A 56 -2.88 -16.87 14.14
CA HIS A 56 -2.09 -15.81 14.76
C HIS A 56 -2.91 -14.88 15.69
N GLU A 57 -4.12 -15.25 16.08
CA GLU A 57 -5.05 -14.32 16.75
C GLU A 57 -4.49 -13.71 18.05
N GLN A 58 -3.78 -14.50 18.86
CA GLN A 58 -3.15 -14.02 20.09
C GLN A 58 -2.04 -13.00 19.81
N GLU A 59 -1.20 -13.26 18.80
CA GLU A 59 -0.11 -12.38 18.38
C GLU A 59 -0.66 -11.09 17.76
N LEU A 60 -1.63 -11.19 16.86
CA LEU A 60 -2.35 -10.06 16.27
C LEU A 60 -2.95 -9.16 17.36
N SER A 61 -3.59 -9.75 18.36
CA SER A 61 -4.14 -9.01 19.50
C SER A 61 -3.04 -8.30 20.30
N SER A 62 -1.94 -8.99 20.61
CA SER A 62 -0.80 -8.42 21.36
C SER A 62 -0.09 -7.26 20.63
N ARG A 63 -0.11 -7.26 19.29
CA ARG A 63 0.46 -6.18 18.46
C ARG A 63 -0.54 -5.05 18.18
N GLY A 64 -1.73 -5.10 18.77
CA GLY A 64 -2.77 -4.09 18.57
C GLY A 64 -3.38 -4.12 17.17
N LEU A 65 -3.38 -5.28 16.51
CA LEU A 65 -4.08 -5.55 15.25
C LEU A 65 -5.50 -6.12 15.47
N ARG A 66 -5.96 -6.07 16.72
CA ARG A 66 -7.34 -6.32 17.14
C ARG A 66 -7.84 -5.22 18.09
N GLY A 67 -9.15 -5.13 18.24
CA GLY A 67 -9.79 -4.26 19.23
C GLY A 67 -9.53 -2.76 19.03
N ALA A 68 -9.41 -2.01 20.12
CA ALA A 68 -9.41 -0.55 20.09
C ALA A 68 -8.17 0.08 19.40
N GLN A 69 -6.98 -0.51 19.58
CA GLN A 69 -5.76 -0.02 18.94
C GLN A 69 -5.84 -0.16 17.41
N PHE A 70 -6.35 -1.30 16.93
CA PHE A 70 -6.56 -1.51 15.51
C PHE A 70 -7.57 -0.51 14.93
N ARG A 71 -8.72 -0.33 15.61
CA ARG A 71 -9.74 0.64 15.18
C ARG A 71 -9.18 2.05 14.98
N LEU A 72 -8.26 2.50 15.84
CA LEU A 72 -7.59 3.79 15.68
C LEU A 72 -6.77 3.86 14.39
N LYS A 73 -5.92 2.85 14.13
CA LYS A 73 -5.10 2.76 12.92
C LYS A 73 -5.98 2.69 11.66
N ALA A 74 -7.00 1.83 11.69
CA ALA A 74 -7.93 1.60 10.60
C ALA A 74 -8.76 2.84 10.26
N GLU A 75 -9.16 3.65 11.26
CA GLU A 75 -9.87 4.90 11.01
C GLU A 75 -8.98 5.94 10.29
N GLY A 76 -7.70 6.01 10.66
CA GLY A 76 -6.71 6.82 9.98
C GLY A 76 -6.58 6.44 8.50
N PHE A 77 -6.43 5.15 8.21
CA PHE A 77 -6.41 4.60 6.86
C PHE A 77 -7.70 4.90 6.09
N ARG A 78 -8.87 4.55 6.66
CA ARG A 78 -10.18 4.74 6.03
C ARG A 78 -10.44 6.20 5.64
N ARG A 79 -10.13 7.14 6.54
CA ARG A 79 -10.31 8.57 6.27
C ARG A 79 -9.45 9.04 5.10
N HIS A 80 -8.19 8.60 5.04
CA HIS A 80 -7.29 8.98 3.95
C HIS A 80 -7.63 8.27 2.65
N LEU A 81 -8.18 7.05 2.71
CA LEU A 81 -8.70 6.36 1.55
C LEU A 81 -9.83 7.17 0.92
N LEU A 82 -10.80 7.64 1.71
CA LEU A 82 -11.87 8.50 1.22
C LEU A 82 -11.36 9.81 0.60
N LEU A 83 -10.37 10.45 1.22
CA LEU A 83 -9.75 11.66 0.68
C LEU A 83 -9.04 11.38 -0.65
N PHE A 84 -8.25 10.32 -0.72
CA PHE A 84 -7.57 9.90 -1.95
C PHE A 84 -8.59 9.57 -3.05
N ARG A 85 -9.64 8.81 -2.75
CA ARG A 85 -10.70 8.48 -3.72
C ARG A 85 -11.40 9.73 -4.26
N ARG A 86 -11.56 10.77 -3.44
CA ARG A 86 -12.17 12.05 -3.84
C ARG A 86 -11.25 12.90 -4.71
N HIS A 87 -9.97 12.97 -4.37
CA HIS A 87 -9.04 13.92 -4.98
C HIS A 87 -8.16 13.31 -6.08
N ARG A 88 -7.78 12.03 -5.94
CA ARG A 88 -6.91 11.29 -6.86
C ARG A 88 -5.61 12.03 -7.16
N GLU A 89 -4.88 12.42 -6.11
CA GLU A 89 -3.60 13.14 -6.22
C GLU A 89 -2.49 12.40 -5.45
N PRO A 90 -1.21 12.48 -5.91
CA PRO A 90 -0.07 11.82 -5.27
C PRO A 90 0.07 12.11 -3.77
N ARG A 91 -0.09 13.38 -3.35
CA ARG A 91 -0.04 13.76 -1.92
C ARG A 91 -1.01 13.00 -1.02
N TRP A 92 -2.18 12.65 -1.54
CA TRP A 92 -3.20 11.92 -0.77
C TRP A 92 -2.92 10.43 -0.78
N LEU A 93 -2.38 9.90 -1.88
CA LEU A 93 -1.87 8.54 -1.96
C LEU A 93 -0.74 8.33 -0.95
N LYS A 94 0.28 9.20 -0.94
CA LYS A 94 1.39 9.19 0.03
C LYS A 94 0.90 9.15 1.47
N LYS A 95 -0.02 10.06 1.84
CA LYS A 95 -0.61 10.08 3.19
C LYS A 95 -1.39 8.81 3.54
N LEU A 96 -2.11 8.23 2.57
CA LEU A 96 -2.82 6.97 2.75
C LEU A 96 -1.87 5.80 2.99
N LEU A 97 -0.79 5.70 2.20
CA LEU A 97 0.20 4.64 2.31
C LEU A 97 0.99 4.70 3.62
N LYS A 98 1.23 5.90 4.17
CA LYS A 98 1.78 6.06 5.53
C LYS A 98 0.89 5.46 6.62
N TRP A 99 -0.44 5.55 6.48
CA TRP A 99 -1.35 4.89 7.41
C TRP A 99 -1.38 3.38 7.21
N ALA A 100 -1.26 2.90 5.96
CA ALA A 100 -1.10 1.48 5.69
C ALA A 100 0.17 0.92 6.34
N ASP A 101 1.27 1.68 6.32
CA ASP A 101 2.55 1.29 6.94
C ASP A 101 2.44 1.03 8.45
N VAL A 102 1.66 1.84 9.18
CA VAL A 102 1.44 1.63 10.62
C VAL A 102 0.81 0.26 10.92
N ILE A 103 -0.06 -0.22 10.03
CA ILE A 103 -0.73 -1.52 10.17
C ILE A 103 0.18 -2.64 9.66
N LEU A 104 0.73 -2.49 8.45
CA LEU A 104 1.64 -3.47 7.84
C LEU A 104 2.89 -3.71 8.69
N GLY A 105 3.50 -2.67 9.24
CA GLY A 105 4.67 -2.79 10.11
C GLY A 105 4.41 -3.63 11.36
N SER A 106 3.17 -3.67 11.85
CA SER A 106 2.78 -4.58 12.94
C SER A 106 2.53 -6.01 12.44
N LEU A 107 2.07 -6.16 11.20
CA LEU A 107 1.65 -7.43 10.59
C LEU A 107 2.83 -8.26 10.09
N VAL A 108 3.83 -7.63 9.45
CA VAL A 108 5.06 -8.29 8.97
C VAL A 108 5.88 -8.92 10.11
N ALA A 109 5.71 -8.41 11.33
CA ALA A 109 6.36 -8.97 12.52
C ALA A 109 5.71 -10.27 13.03
N ILE A 110 4.61 -10.72 12.42
CA ILE A 110 3.83 -11.89 12.82
C ILE A 110 3.74 -12.90 11.66
N ILE A 111 3.33 -12.44 10.48
CA ILE A 111 3.00 -13.32 9.35
C ILE A 111 4.12 -13.24 8.29
N PRO A 112 4.81 -14.36 8.01
CA PRO A 112 5.77 -14.45 6.91
C PRO A 112 5.13 -14.07 5.57
N GLY A 113 5.88 -13.39 4.70
CA GLY A 113 5.37 -12.93 3.40
C GLY A 113 4.69 -11.55 3.43
N GLY A 114 4.46 -10.97 4.61
CA GLY A 114 4.01 -9.58 4.73
C GLY A 114 5.02 -8.55 4.19
N ASP A 115 6.29 -8.93 4.07
CA ASP A 115 7.35 -8.06 3.54
C ASP A 115 7.11 -7.68 2.08
N ALA A 116 6.65 -8.61 1.22
CA ALA A 116 6.38 -8.31 -0.19
C ALA A 116 5.31 -7.22 -0.35
N ALA A 117 4.23 -7.29 0.42
CA ALA A 117 3.18 -6.26 0.45
C ALA A 117 3.73 -4.90 0.94
N LYS A 118 4.62 -4.93 1.93
CA LYS A 118 5.24 -3.72 2.48
C LYS A 118 6.21 -3.08 1.49
N GLU A 119 7.10 -3.86 0.89
CA GLU A 119 8.08 -3.40 -0.09
C GLU A 119 7.40 -2.83 -1.35
N PHE A 120 6.37 -3.51 -1.86
CA PHE A 120 5.61 -3.00 -3.00
C PHE A 120 4.92 -1.67 -2.67
N LYS A 121 4.31 -1.58 -1.47
CA LYS A 121 3.74 -0.32 -0.98
C LYS A 121 4.79 0.79 -0.90
N GLU A 122 5.99 0.49 -0.40
CA GLU A 122 7.10 1.46 -0.30
C GLU A 122 7.54 1.97 -1.67
N ALA A 123 7.60 1.09 -2.69
CA ALA A 123 7.87 1.51 -4.07
C ALA A 123 6.78 2.46 -4.61
N VAL A 124 5.51 2.18 -4.35
CA VAL A 124 4.40 3.06 -4.71
C VAL A 124 4.47 4.40 -3.96
N GLU A 125 4.81 4.37 -2.67
CA GLU A 125 4.95 5.58 -1.85
C GLU A 125 6.09 6.47 -2.36
N ALA A 126 7.23 5.90 -2.73
CA ALA A 126 8.36 6.61 -3.31
C ALA A 126 7.99 7.26 -4.65
N GLY A 127 7.32 6.53 -5.55
CA GLY A 127 6.85 7.11 -6.81
C GLY A 127 5.84 8.24 -6.59
N ALA A 128 4.95 8.13 -5.60
CA ALA A 128 3.99 9.19 -5.28
C ALA A 128 4.69 10.44 -4.70
N GLU A 129 5.82 10.26 -3.99
CA GLU A 129 6.67 11.35 -3.50
C GLU A 129 7.35 12.10 -4.65
N ASP A 130 7.93 11.40 -5.62
CA ASP A 130 8.54 12.00 -6.82
C ASP A 130 7.55 12.90 -7.60
N MET A 131 6.28 12.49 -7.65
CA MET A 131 5.21 13.23 -8.30
C MET A 131 4.72 14.44 -7.48
N ASP A 132 4.71 14.36 -6.15
CA ASP A 132 4.27 15.44 -5.25
C ASP A 132 5.30 16.58 -5.18
N ASP A 133 6.59 16.23 -5.17
CA ASP A 133 7.69 17.19 -5.05
C ASP A 133 7.98 17.93 -6.38
N GLY A 134 7.23 17.65 -7.44
CA GLY A 134 7.41 18.26 -8.77
C GLY A 134 8.68 17.82 -9.50
N SER A 135 9.37 16.78 -8.99
CA SER A 135 10.66 16.31 -9.50
C SER A 135 10.54 15.51 -10.79
N ALA A 136 9.34 15.01 -11.11
CA ALA A 136 9.07 14.26 -12.34
C ALA A 136 9.09 15.10 -13.64
N GLY A 137 9.33 16.42 -13.56
CA GLY A 137 9.34 17.33 -14.70
C GLY A 137 10.69 17.54 -15.41
N GLU A 138 11.81 17.05 -14.89
CA GLU A 138 13.16 17.41 -15.39
C GLU A 138 13.91 16.31 -16.17
N THR A 139 13.40 15.07 -16.25
CA THR A 139 14.16 13.95 -16.85
C THR A 139 13.58 13.40 -18.15
N ASP A 140 13.48 14.23 -19.19
CA ASP A 140 13.55 13.74 -20.58
C ASP A 140 13.76 14.88 -21.58
N ALA A 141 14.98 15.41 -21.59
CA ALA A 141 15.57 15.99 -22.79
C ALA A 141 16.92 15.30 -23.00
N VAL A 142 16.89 14.06 -23.49
CA VAL A 142 18.08 13.44 -24.07
C VAL A 142 18.40 14.24 -25.34
N PRO A 143 19.54 14.93 -25.42
CA PRO A 143 19.92 15.59 -26.66
C PRO A 143 20.16 14.52 -27.72
N ALA A 144 19.44 14.60 -28.84
CA ALA A 144 19.71 13.78 -30.00
C ALA A 144 21.12 14.13 -30.52
N GLU A 145 22.03 13.15 -30.52
CA GLU A 145 23.27 13.19 -31.30
C GLU A 145 23.00 12.85 -32.77
#